data_AF-A0A536PS03-F1
#
_entry.id   AF-A0A536PS03-F1
#
_cell.length_a   1.000
_cell.length_b   1.000
_cell.length_c   1.000
_cell.angle_alpha   90.00
_cell.angle_beta   90.00
_cell.angle_gamma   90.00
#
_symmetry.space_group_name_H-M   'P 1'
#
loop_
_entity.id
_entity.type
_entity.pdbx_description
1 polymer ?
#
loop_
_entity_poly.entity_id
_entity_poly.type
_entity_poly.pdbx_seq_one_letter_code
_entity_poly.pdbx_strand_id
1 'polypeptide(L)'
;MSRRLDLYVGLVTAAGVLSVAIAAITLRISSLDPLMFVLLVILAAVAQRIPVFLFRSSAISVSFAAVIAAYVLYGPGAGVFVGLAQAVVNSITPRRKPARKVAFNFGSFTLSALVAGIVYHLVGGQTPPTAITATLIAVGVSAAAYFVLNTGLTS
;
A
#
# COMPACT_ATOMS: atom_id res chain seq x y z
N MET A 1 -5.50 -2.66 -30.14
CA MET A 1 -5.42 -2.53 -28.66
C MET A 1 -6.69 -3.12 -28.06
N SER A 2 -6.60 -3.99 -27.04
CA SER A 2 -7.75 -4.78 -26.59
C SER A 2 -8.61 -4.03 -25.57
N ARG A 3 -9.87 -3.76 -25.91
CA ARG A 3 -10.89 -3.12 -25.04
C ARG A 3 -10.98 -3.76 -23.64
N ARG A 4 -10.69 -5.06 -23.53
CA ARG A 4 -10.63 -5.82 -22.26
C ARG A 4 -9.55 -5.30 -21.30
N LEU A 5 -8.40 -4.95 -21.85
CA LEU A 5 -7.23 -4.50 -21.09
C LEU A 5 -7.45 -3.09 -20.53
N ASP A 6 -8.18 -2.23 -21.24
CA ASP A 6 -8.57 -0.90 -20.73
C ASP A 6 -9.67 -0.98 -19.68
N LEU A 7 -10.66 -1.87 -19.87
CA LEU A 7 -11.67 -2.15 -18.84
C LEU A 7 -11.03 -2.66 -17.54
N TYR A 8 -10.09 -3.59 -17.64
CA TYR A 8 -9.38 -4.11 -16.47
C TYR A 8 -8.64 -3.01 -15.70
N VAL A 9 -7.89 -2.16 -16.39
CA VAL A 9 -7.21 -1.02 -15.74
C VAL A 9 -8.21 -0.04 -15.14
N GLY A 10 -9.32 0.22 -15.83
CA GLY A 10 -10.40 1.05 -15.30
C GLY A 10 -10.96 0.52 -14.00
N LEU A 11 -11.25 -0.78 -13.90
CA LEU A 11 -11.76 -1.43 -12.70
C LEU A 11 -10.76 -1.35 -11.53
N VAL A 12 -9.49 -1.66 -11.77
CA VAL A 12 -8.46 -1.59 -10.73
C VAL A 12 -8.23 -0.16 -10.26
N THR A 13 -8.26 0.80 -11.18
CA THR A 13 -8.17 2.23 -10.84
C THR A 13 -9.38 2.66 -10.00
N ALA A 14 -10.59 2.27 -10.40
CA ALA A 14 -11.82 2.58 -9.65
C ALA A 14 -11.80 1.97 -8.24
N ALA A 15 -11.33 0.73 -8.09
CA ALA A 15 -11.16 0.10 -6.79
C ALA A 15 -10.14 0.83 -5.91
N GLY A 16 -9.06 1.36 -6.49
CA GLY A 16 -8.12 2.21 -5.79
C GLY A 16 -8.70 3.56 -5.36
N VAL A 17 -9.46 4.22 -6.24
CA VAL A 17 -10.17 5.46 -5.91
C VAL A 17 -11.14 5.22 -4.76
N LEU A 18 -11.90 4.13 -4.80
CA LEU A 18 -12.77 3.72 -3.71
C LEU A 18 -11.97 3.46 -2.43
N SER A 19 -10.79 2.85 -2.53
CA SER A 19 -9.93 2.60 -1.38
C SER A 19 -9.45 3.89 -0.71
N VAL A 20 -9.09 4.90 -1.51
CA VAL A 20 -8.73 6.24 -1.01
C VAL A 20 -9.93 6.94 -0.41
N ALA A 21 -11.12 6.82 -1.01
CA ALA A 21 -12.35 7.39 -0.46
C ALA A 21 -12.70 6.77 0.90
N ILE A 22 -12.65 5.45 1.02
CA ILE A 22 -12.85 4.72 2.29
C ILE A 22 -11.81 5.18 3.31
N ALA A 23 -10.54 5.28 2.92
CA ALA A 23 -9.48 5.75 3.81
C ALA A 23 -9.71 7.18 4.31
N ALA A 24 -10.13 8.10 3.44
CA ALA A 24 -10.42 9.49 3.80
C ALA A 24 -11.55 9.62 4.83
N ILE A 25 -12.54 8.72 4.79
CA ILE A 25 -13.69 8.74 5.71
C ILE A 25 -13.37 8.03 7.03
N THR A 26 -12.53 6.99 6.99
CA THR A 26 -12.20 6.16 8.16
C THR A 26 -11.00 6.67 8.95
N LEU A 27 -10.13 7.48 8.34
CA LEU A 27 -8.94 8.02 9.00
C LEU A 27 -9.32 9.04 10.07
N ARG A 28 -8.94 8.74 11.31
CA ARG A 28 -9.10 9.66 12.45
C ARG A 28 -7.85 10.52 12.59
N ILE A 29 -7.91 11.75 12.06
CA ILE A 29 -6.77 12.69 12.08
C ILE A 29 -6.33 12.99 13.53
N SER A 30 -7.26 13.03 14.49
CA SER A 30 -6.97 13.27 15.90
C SER A 30 -6.12 12.20 16.58
N SER A 31 -6.04 10.98 16.02
CA SER A 31 -5.17 9.91 16.53
C SER A 31 -3.82 9.83 15.83
N LEU A 32 -3.54 10.69 14.86
CA LEU A 32 -2.25 10.73 14.17
C LEU A 32 -1.27 11.57 14.96
N ASP A 33 -0.07 11.02 15.19
CA ASP A 33 1.11 11.85 15.43
C ASP A 33 1.57 12.41 14.06
N PRO A 34 1.46 13.74 13.82
CA PRO A 34 1.77 14.31 12.52
C PRO A 34 3.23 14.09 12.10
N LEU A 35 4.17 14.13 13.05
CA LEU A 35 5.58 13.97 12.75
C LEU A 35 5.87 12.54 12.28
N MET A 36 5.40 11.56 13.05
CA MET A 36 5.58 10.15 12.69
C MET A 36 4.90 9.81 11.37
N PHE A 37 3.69 10.33 11.13
CA PHE A 37 2.98 10.10 9.87
C PHE A 37 3.74 10.69 8.67
N VAL A 38 4.24 11.92 8.78
CA VAL A 38 5.07 12.54 7.74
C VAL A 38 6.36 11.74 7.50
N LEU A 39 7.01 11.26 8.56
CA LEU A 39 8.19 10.40 8.44
C LEU A 39 7.88 9.11 7.68
N LEU A 40 6.74 8.46 7.94
CA LEU A 40 6.31 7.26 7.21
C LEU A 40 6.05 7.55 5.72
N VAL A 41 5.42 8.68 5.41
CA VAL A 41 5.22 9.14 4.02
C VAL A 41 6.56 9.35 3.31
N ILE A 42 7.50 10.06 3.95
CA ILE A 42 8.84 10.31 3.40
C ILE A 42 9.57 8.97 3.21
N LEU A 43 9.52 8.09 4.20
CA LEU A 43 10.18 6.78 4.14
C LEU A 43 9.63 5.94 3.00
N ALA A 44 8.31 5.87 2.82
CA ALA A 44 7.68 5.18 1.70
C ALA A 44 8.14 5.78 0.35
N ALA A 45 8.17 7.11 0.25
CA ALA A 45 8.59 7.82 -0.94
C ALA A 45 10.07 7.54 -1.29
N VAL A 46 10.98 7.59 -0.31
CA VAL A 46 12.40 7.32 -0.50
C VAL A 46 12.64 5.85 -0.82
N ALA A 47 12.08 4.93 -0.05
CA ALA A 47 12.20 3.48 -0.26
C ALA A 47 11.64 3.05 -1.62
N GLN A 48 10.62 3.75 -2.13
CA GLN A 48 10.08 3.49 -3.47
C GLN A 48 11.08 3.75 -4.60
N ARG A 49 12.09 4.62 -4.35
CA ARG A 49 13.15 4.92 -5.32
C ARG A 49 14.30 3.91 -5.29
N ILE A 50 14.37 3.06 -4.26
CA ILE A 50 15.45 2.09 -4.06
C ILE A 50 14.88 0.68 -4.27
N PRO A 51 14.73 0.23 -5.53
CA PRO A 51 14.31 -1.13 -5.82
C PRO A 51 15.38 -2.12 -5.33
N VAL A 52 14.96 -3.14 -4.57
CA VAL A 52 15.81 -4.26 -4.20
C VAL A 52 15.61 -5.36 -5.24
N PHE A 53 16.68 -5.70 -5.95
CA PHE A 53 16.64 -6.75 -6.99
C PHE A 53 16.71 -8.12 -6.31
N LEU A 54 15.68 -8.95 -6.48
CA LEU A 54 15.64 -10.26 -5.85
C LEU A 54 16.37 -11.32 -6.68
N PHE A 55 16.19 -11.41 -8.00
CA PHE A 55 16.99 -12.27 -8.90
C PHE A 55 16.78 -11.82 -10.35
N ARG A 56 17.87 -11.79 -11.16
CA ARG A 56 18.03 -11.57 -12.63
C ARG A 56 17.17 -10.52 -13.39
N SER A 57 15.98 -10.14 -12.95
CA SER A 57 15.14 -9.06 -13.52
C SER A 57 13.96 -8.62 -12.63
N SER A 58 13.75 -9.23 -11.45
CA SER A 58 12.63 -8.85 -10.56
C SER A 58 13.11 -7.93 -9.44
N ALA A 59 12.47 -6.76 -9.32
CA ALA A 59 12.70 -5.81 -8.23
C ALA A 59 11.47 -5.70 -7.34
N ILE A 60 11.67 -5.78 -6.03
CA ILE A 60 10.64 -5.51 -5.02
C ILE A 60 11.02 -4.20 -4.32
N SER A 61 10.04 -3.34 -4.09
CA SER A 61 10.27 -2.11 -3.35
C SER A 61 10.09 -2.35 -1.86
N VAL A 62 10.96 -1.76 -1.04
CA VAL A 62 10.87 -1.82 0.43
C VAL A 62 9.83 -0.82 0.98
N SER A 63 9.25 0.03 0.13
CA SER A 63 8.23 1.03 0.50
C SER A 63 7.00 0.43 1.20
N PHE A 64 6.65 -0.83 0.91
CA PHE A 64 5.54 -1.49 1.57
C PHE A 64 5.75 -1.60 3.09
N ALA A 65 6.99 -1.67 3.60
CA ALA A 65 7.25 -1.73 5.04
C ALA A 65 6.73 -0.48 5.76
N ALA A 66 6.88 0.71 5.15
CA ALA A 66 6.32 1.95 5.69
C ALA A 66 4.79 1.98 5.61
N VAL A 67 4.21 1.38 4.56
CA VAL A 67 2.74 1.19 4.43
C VAL A 67 2.21 0.30 5.56
N ILE A 68 2.91 -0.81 5.85
CA ILE A 68 2.59 -1.71 6.96
C ILE A 68 2.65 -0.98 8.29
N ALA A 69 3.78 -0.32 8.57
CA ALA A 69 3.93 0.45 9.80
C ALA A 69 2.81 1.48 9.98
N ALA A 70 2.39 2.15 8.90
CA ALA A 70 1.32 3.14 8.96
C ALA A 70 -0.03 2.53 9.36
N TYR A 71 -0.43 1.39 8.78
CA TYR A 71 -1.70 0.78 9.20
C TYR A 71 -1.63 0.05 10.53
N VAL A 72 -0.45 -0.41 10.95
CA VAL A 72 -0.23 -0.99 12.28
C VAL A 72 -0.40 0.07 13.36
N LEU A 73 0.17 1.27 13.14
CA LEU A 73 0.14 2.36 14.11
C LEU A 73 -1.17 3.15 14.12
N TYR A 74 -1.75 3.38 12.93
CA TYR A 74 -2.85 4.35 12.77
C TYR A 74 -4.07 3.77 12.02
N GLY A 75 -4.04 2.49 11.70
CA GLY A 75 -5.13 1.80 11.03
C GLY A 75 -5.13 1.89 9.49
N PRO A 76 -6.03 1.16 8.81
CA PRO A 76 -6.00 0.93 7.37
C PRO A 76 -5.94 2.21 6.54
N GLY A 77 -6.67 3.26 6.94
CA GLY A 77 -6.70 4.53 6.23
C GLY A 77 -5.31 5.18 6.12
N ALA A 78 -4.52 5.15 7.20
CA ALA A 78 -3.16 5.69 7.18
C ALA A 78 -2.25 4.90 6.22
N GLY A 79 -2.39 3.57 6.20
CA GLY A 79 -1.70 2.71 5.24
C GLY A 79 -1.99 3.10 3.79
N VAL A 80 -3.25 3.41 3.46
CA VAL A 80 -3.64 3.84 2.11
C VAL A 80 -2.98 5.14 1.71
N PHE A 81 -2.94 6.16 2.58
CA PHE A 81 -2.29 7.44 2.27
C PHE A 81 -0.77 7.32 2.13
N VAL A 82 -0.12 6.47 2.93
CA VAL A 82 1.31 6.16 2.74
C VAL A 82 1.53 5.38 1.44
N GLY A 83 0.65 4.44 1.10
CA GLY A 83 0.63 3.73 -0.19
C GLY A 83 0.36 4.65 -1.39
N LEU A 84 -0.36 5.74 -1.19
CA LEU A 84 -0.57 6.78 -2.20
C LEU A 84 0.75 7.51 -2.50
N ALA A 85 1.53 7.86 -1.48
CA ALA A 85 2.86 8.45 -1.67
C ALA A 85 3.78 7.51 -2.45
N GLN A 86 3.74 6.21 -2.14
CA GLN A 86 4.41 5.16 -2.91
C GLN A 86 3.95 5.18 -4.39
N ALA A 87 2.65 5.24 -4.67
CA ALA A 87 2.12 5.31 -6.03
C ALA A 87 2.58 6.54 -6.80
N VAL A 88 2.57 7.71 -6.15
CA VAL A 88 3.04 8.98 -6.74
C VAL A 88 4.50 8.88 -7.14
N VAL A 89 5.38 8.43 -6.24
CA VAL A 89 6.80 8.27 -6.58
C VAL A 89 7.01 7.22 -7.66
N ASN A 90 6.29 6.10 -7.58
CA ASN A 90 6.34 5.05 -8.58
C ASN A 90 5.94 5.56 -9.99
N SER A 91 5.07 6.56 -10.09
CA SER A 91 4.63 7.11 -11.37
C SER A 91 5.74 7.87 -12.12
N ILE A 92 6.71 8.42 -11.40
CA ILE A 92 7.78 9.28 -11.93
C ILE A 92 9.18 8.66 -11.88
N THR A 93 9.38 7.59 -11.10
CA THR A 93 10.69 6.94 -10.90
C THR A 93 10.75 5.53 -11.54
N PRO A 94 11.87 5.16 -12.20
CA PRO A 94 13.04 5.98 -12.55
C PRO A 94 12.78 6.96 -13.70
N ARG A 95 11.70 6.75 -14.45
CA ARG A 95 11.19 7.66 -15.49
C ARG A 95 9.67 7.70 -15.39
N ARG A 96 9.07 8.77 -15.91
CA ARG A 96 7.61 8.92 -16.00
C ARG A 96 7.00 7.74 -16.75
N LYS A 97 6.02 7.09 -16.12
CA LYS A 97 5.30 5.95 -16.69
C LYS A 97 4.14 6.43 -17.58
N PRO A 98 3.72 5.65 -18.58
CA PRO A 98 2.50 5.93 -19.34
C PRO A 98 1.29 6.04 -18.40
N ALA A 99 0.37 6.97 -18.68
CA ALA A 99 -0.78 7.27 -17.82
C ALA A 99 -1.59 6.02 -17.43
N ARG A 100 -1.78 5.11 -18.38
CA ARG A 100 -2.45 3.81 -18.16
C ARG A 100 -1.77 2.95 -17.08
N LYS A 101 -0.43 2.92 -17.07
CA LYS A 101 0.35 2.19 -16.05
C LYS A 101 0.33 2.93 -14.71
N VAL A 102 0.32 4.25 -14.72
CA VAL A 102 0.17 5.07 -13.50
C VAL A 102 -1.18 4.79 -12.84
N ALA A 103 -2.28 4.83 -13.60
CA ALA A 103 -3.63 4.57 -13.10
C ALA A 103 -3.76 3.17 -12.48
N PHE A 104 -3.26 2.15 -13.20
CA PHE A 104 -3.25 0.78 -12.71
C PHE A 104 -2.41 0.60 -11.43
N ASN A 105 -1.19 1.16 -11.39
CA ASN A 105 -0.31 1.05 -10.23
C ASN A 105 -0.88 1.79 -9.01
N PHE A 106 -1.48 2.97 -9.23
CA PHE A 106 -2.23 3.68 -8.20
C PHE A 106 -3.32 2.78 -7.61
N GLY A 107 -4.10 2.13 -8.48
CA GLY A 107 -5.16 1.23 -8.08
C GLY A 107 -4.65 0.06 -7.26
N SER A 108 -3.64 -0.62 -7.78
CA SER A 108 -3.06 -1.81 -7.16
C SER A 108 -2.45 -1.51 -5.78
N PHE A 109 -1.71 -0.41 -5.64
CA PHE A 109 -1.06 -0.07 -4.36
C PHE A 109 -2.06 0.36 -3.29
N THR A 110 -3.02 1.22 -3.62
CA THR A 110 -3.99 1.73 -2.65
C THR A 110 -4.98 0.63 -2.22
N LEU A 111 -5.43 -0.20 -3.16
CA LEU A 111 -6.28 -1.36 -2.86
C LEU A 111 -5.53 -2.39 -2.01
N SER A 112 -4.29 -2.72 -2.36
CA SER A 112 -3.48 -3.67 -1.58
C SER A 112 -3.20 -3.16 -0.18
N ALA A 113 -2.93 -1.86 -0.01
CA ALA A 113 -2.73 -1.25 1.30
C ALA A 113 -4.00 -1.32 2.16
N LEU A 114 -5.18 -1.03 1.58
CA LEU A 114 -6.44 -1.11 2.30
C LEU A 114 -6.76 -2.54 2.73
N VAL A 115 -6.69 -3.51 1.81
CA VAL A 115 -6.98 -4.92 2.11
C VAL A 115 -6.02 -5.46 3.16
N ALA A 116 -4.72 -5.16 3.05
CA ALA A 116 -3.74 -5.57 4.04
C ALA A 116 -4.05 -4.99 5.43
N GLY A 117 -4.38 -3.70 5.51
CA GLY A 117 -4.78 -3.07 6.77
C GLY A 117 -6.05 -3.69 7.38
N ILE A 118 -7.05 -4.01 6.55
CA ILE A 118 -8.27 -4.69 7.00
C ILE A 118 -7.93 -6.09 7.52
N VAL A 119 -7.16 -6.87 6.76
CA VAL A 119 -6.72 -8.21 7.18
C VAL A 119 -5.97 -8.15 8.51
N TYR A 120 -5.07 -7.18 8.67
CA TYR A 120 -4.35 -6.95 9.92
C TYR A 120 -5.31 -6.78 11.12
N HIS A 121 -6.35 -5.97 10.97
CA HIS A 121 -7.37 -5.83 12.02
C HIS A 121 -8.19 -7.11 12.24
N LEU A 122 -8.61 -7.78 11.17
CA LEU A 122 -9.45 -8.98 11.25
C LEU A 122 -8.76 -10.15 11.95
N VAL A 123 -7.45 -10.28 11.80
CA VAL A 123 -6.65 -11.32 12.49
C VAL A 123 -6.23 -10.93 13.90
N GLY A 124 -6.78 -9.83 14.44
CA GLY A 124 -6.54 -9.40 15.81
C GLY A 124 -5.30 -8.52 15.99
N GLY A 125 -4.79 -7.87 14.94
CA GLY A 125 -3.62 -6.98 15.03
C GLY A 125 -3.82 -5.71 15.88
N GLN A 126 -5.01 -5.47 16.42
CA GLN A 126 -5.24 -4.43 17.42
C GLN A 126 -4.76 -4.88 18.81
N THR A 127 -3.54 -5.38 18.86
CA THR A 127 -2.87 -5.88 20.05
C THR A 127 -2.23 -4.75 20.84
N PRO A 128 -2.16 -4.85 22.18
CA PRO A 128 -1.33 -3.94 22.97
C PRO A 128 0.12 -3.97 22.48
N PRO A 129 0.89 -2.86 22.62
CA PRO A 129 2.29 -2.80 22.18
C PRO A 129 3.20 -3.91 22.76
N THR A 130 2.81 -4.50 23.89
CA THR A 130 3.54 -5.58 24.57
C THR A 130 3.30 -6.97 23.97
N ALA A 131 2.24 -7.17 23.18
CA ALA A 131 1.88 -8.46 22.60
C ALA A 131 2.60 -8.70 21.25
N ILE A 132 3.94 -8.64 21.29
CA ILE A 132 4.84 -8.67 20.13
C ILE A 132 4.56 -9.87 19.21
N THR A 133 4.41 -11.08 19.77
CA THR A 133 4.19 -12.29 18.97
C THR A 133 2.91 -12.22 18.14
N ALA A 134 1.81 -11.75 18.73
CA ALA A 134 0.54 -11.62 18.04
C ALA A 134 0.61 -10.53 16.96
N THR A 135 1.27 -9.41 17.25
CA THR A 135 1.54 -8.35 16.26
C THR A 135 2.34 -8.89 15.07
N LEU A 136 3.40 -9.66 15.32
CA LEU A 136 4.24 -10.24 14.25
C LEU A 136 3.44 -11.21 13.36
N ILE A 137 2.60 -12.06 13.96
CA ILE A 137 1.72 -12.96 13.20
C ILE A 137 0.75 -12.15 12.34
N ALA A 138 0.08 -11.14 12.93
CA ALA A 138 -0.88 -10.30 12.23
C ALA A 138 -0.24 -9.54 11.06
N VAL A 139 0.96 -8.98 11.28
CA VAL A 139 1.77 -8.33 10.22
C VAL A 139 2.17 -9.33 9.13
N GLY A 140 2.57 -10.54 9.50
CA GLY A 140 2.91 -11.58 8.54
C GLY A 140 1.74 -11.94 7.62
N VAL A 141 0.55 -12.13 8.20
CA VAL A 141 -0.67 -12.46 7.45
C VAL A 141 -1.11 -11.29 6.55
N SER A 142 -1.08 -10.05 7.05
CA SER A 142 -1.42 -8.88 6.26
C SER A 142 -0.41 -8.58 5.14
N ALA A 143 0.88 -8.81 5.38
CA ALA A 143 1.93 -8.71 4.36
C ALA A 143 1.71 -9.74 3.24
N ALA A 144 1.34 -10.98 3.59
CA ALA A 144 0.98 -12.01 2.62
C ALA A 144 -0.24 -11.59 1.79
N ALA A 145 -1.28 -11.04 2.42
CA ALA A 145 -2.45 -10.51 1.72
C ALA A 145 -2.10 -9.38 0.75
N TYR A 146 -1.26 -8.43 1.18
CA TYR A 146 -0.74 -7.36 0.31
C TYR A 146 -0.04 -7.95 -0.91
N PHE A 147 0.87 -8.90 -0.68
CA PHE A 147 1.67 -9.50 -1.74
C PHE A 147 0.82 -10.30 -2.74
N VAL A 148 -0.09 -11.15 -2.25
CA VAL A 148 -0.98 -11.96 -3.09
C VAL A 148 -1.87 -11.06 -3.95
N LEU A 149 -2.44 -10.00 -3.38
CA LEU A 149 -3.31 -9.10 -4.11
C LEU A 149 -2.53 -8.29 -5.15
N ASN A 150 -1.42 -7.68 -4.76
CA ASN A 150 -0.62 -6.86 -5.67
C ASN A 150 -0.02 -7.69 -6.82
N THR A 151 0.49 -8.89 -6.53
CA THR A 151 1.02 -9.82 -7.54
C THR A 151 -0.08 -10.39 -8.42
N GLY A 152 -1.22 -10.77 -7.84
CA GLY A 152 -2.38 -11.29 -8.58
C GLY A 152 -2.98 -10.27 -9.54
N LEU A 153 -2.93 -8.97 -9.21
CA LEU A 153 -3.40 -7.92 -10.11
C LEU A 153 -2.43 -7.69 -11.29
N THR A 154 -1.13 -7.91 -11.08
CA THR A 154 -0.07 -7.59 -12.05
C THR A 154 0.30 -8.74 -12.99
N SER A 155 -0.13 -9.97 -12.67
CA SER A 155 0.13 -11.20 -13.45
C SER A 155 -0.91 -11.40 -14.55
#